data_AF-F1L860-F1
#
_entry.id   AF-F1L860-F1
#
_cell.length_a   1.000
_cell.length_b   1.000
_cell.length_c   1.000
_cell.angle_alpha   90.00
_cell.angle_beta   90.00
_cell.angle_gamma   90.00
#
_symmetry.space_group_name_H-M   'P 1'
#
loop_
_entity.id
_entity.type
_entity.pdbx_description
1 polymer ?
#
loop_
_entity_poly.entity_id
_entity_poly.type
_entity_poly.pdbx_seq_one_letter_code
_entity_poly.pdbx_strand_id
1 'polypeptide(L)'
;MQHNIPRNVLAKSIAEFMLVMIGAEKNCERQNVRSRNFSLLYLCDVLTFLIANGLQEDANDLVAAVSSMSAVAQTKPLMLTVRGYKALHRYEVWRTSDTGEEPSDAITLVDELIYAINELPRGEATVFVDAMVHLLGTLDLSSTILEVLSDCCTKTPFMLAHAHHALLTNGLQAEAEQLLNTVITSCLEISASDPVLLEWVQPRLLNPQSFDVLPEMMPHICKILFEFLDYGENRNNERAWAFLWACAQFLGDSEVLHSHWQLRHDWWLKFHCVPLSSAGNECRSKVLNLLKQLS
;
A
#
# COMPACT_ATOMS: atom_id res chain seq x y z
N MET A 1 -13.06 0.73 14.52
CA MET A 1 -14.17 0.01 15.17
C MET A 1 -13.57 -0.81 16.31
N GLN A 2 -13.96 -0.57 17.57
CA GLN A 2 -13.59 -1.48 18.67
C GLN A 2 -14.41 -2.76 18.50
N HIS A 3 -13.76 -3.85 18.10
CA HIS A 3 -14.38 -5.15 18.15
C HIS A 3 -14.36 -5.62 19.59
N ASN A 4 -15.49 -5.51 20.29
CA ASN A 4 -15.68 -6.03 21.65
C ASN A 4 -15.63 -7.58 21.65
N ILE A 5 -14.46 -8.16 21.45
CA ILE A 5 -14.22 -9.57 21.75
C ILE A 5 -14.02 -9.67 23.27
N PRO A 6 -14.82 -10.47 23.99
CA PRO A 6 -14.74 -10.48 25.44
C PRO A 6 -13.42 -11.12 25.91
N ARG A 7 -12.81 -10.56 26.96
CA ARG A 7 -11.46 -10.92 27.48
C ARG A 7 -11.27 -12.42 27.76
N ASN A 8 -12.36 -13.15 28.03
CA ASN A 8 -12.33 -14.59 28.23
C ASN A 8 -12.04 -15.38 26.93
N VAL A 9 -12.48 -14.89 25.77
CA VAL A 9 -12.17 -15.47 24.46
C VAL A 9 -10.69 -15.23 24.15
N LEU A 10 -10.18 -14.04 24.47
CA LEU A 10 -8.76 -13.70 24.34
C LEU A 10 -7.87 -14.58 25.24
N ALA A 11 -8.21 -14.69 26.53
CA ALA A 11 -7.49 -15.56 27.47
C ALA A 11 -7.52 -17.03 27.02
N LYS A 12 -8.63 -17.47 26.42
CA LYS A 12 -8.75 -18.82 25.85
C LYS A 12 -7.84 -19.00 24.64
N SER A 13 -7.81 -18.04 23.70
CA SER A 13 -6.91 -18.10 22.55
C SER A 13 -5.43 -18.06 22.95
N ILE A 14 -5.05 -17.24 23.94
CA ILE A 14 -3.70 -17.20 24.52
C ILE A 14 -3.35 -18.53 25.21
N ALA A 15 -4.28 -19.11 25.97
CA ALA A 15 -4.08 -20.39 26.63
C ALA A 15 -3.97 -21.56 25.63
N GLU A 16 -4.83 -21.59 24.61
CA GLU A 16 -4.76 -22.56 23.50
C GLU A 16 -3.43 -22.42 22.75
N PHE A 17 -2.97 -21.18 22.52
CA PHE A 17 -1.64 -20.90 21.97
C PHE A 17 -0.52 -21.48 22.86
N MET A 18 -0.51 -21.19 24.17
CA MET A 18 0.51 -21.71 25.08
C MET A 18 0.53 -23.24 25.11
N LEU A 19 -0.64 -23.90 25.07
CA LEU A 19 -0.75 -25.35 25.03
C LEU A 19 -0.22 -25.94 23.71
N VAL A 20 -0.52 -25.30 22.58
CA VAL A 20 0.01 -25.72 21.27
C VAL A 20 1.52 -25.52 21.20
N MET A 21 2.05 -24.43 21.78
CA MET A 21 3.49 -24.16 21.85
C MET A 21 4.24 -25.20 22.70
N ILE A 22 3.73 -25.50 23.90
CA ILE A 22 4.28 -26.55 24.78
C ILE A 22 4.21 -27.92 24.10
N GLY A 23 3.15 -28.20 23.33
CA GLY A 23 3.00 -29.41 22.54
C GLY A 23 3.99 -29.50 21.38
N ALA A 24 4.23 -28.38 20.68
CA ALA A 24 5.16 -28.29 19.56
C ALA A 24 6.62 -28.45 20.04
N GLU A 25 6.99 -27.84 21.17
CA GLU A 25 8.31 -27.96 21.79
C GLU A 25 8.64 -29.43 22.13
N LYS A 26 7.71 -30.14 22.78
CA LYS A 26 7.86 -31.56 23.13
C LYS A 26 7.97 -32.49 21.92
N ASN A 27 7.39 -32.13 20.78
CA ASN A 27 7.46 -32.92 19.55
C ASN A 27 8.73 -32.61 18.73
N CYS A 28 9.21 -31.38 18.73
CA CYS A 28 10.45 -30.97 18.08
C CYS A 28 11.68 -31.63 18.73
N GLU A 29 11.74 -31.70 20.07
CA GLU A 29 12.81 -32.41 20.79
C GLU A 29 12.88 -33.91 20.44
N ARG A 30 11.76 -34.50 20.03
CA ARG A 30 11.66 -35.95 19.79
C ARG A 30 11.94 -36.38 18.35
N GLN A 31 11.79 -35.51 17.34
CA GLN A 31 11.72 -36.02 15.95
C GLN A 31 12.52 -35.26 14.88
N ASN A 32 13.21 -34.15 15.14
CA ASN A 32 13.96 -33.44 14.08
C ASN A 32 13.07 -33.08 12.85
N VAL A 33 11.78 -32.81 13.09
CA VAL A 33 10.77 -32.56 12.06
C VAL A 33 10.53 -31.05 11.89
N ARG A 34 10.61 -30.57 10.65
CA ARG A 34 10.09 -29.26 10.22
C ARG A 34 8.56 -29.29 10.23
N SER A 35 7.94 -29.13 11.39
CA SER A 35 6.50 -28.85 11.45
C SER A 35 6.26 -27.41 11.00
N ARG A 36 5.33 -27.18 10.07
CA ARG A 36 4.86 -25.83 9.73
C ARG A 36 4.11 -25.31 10.95
N ASN A 37 4.73 -24.41 11.71
CA ASN A 37 4.17 -23.84 12.93
C ASN A 37 3.03 -22.86 12.60
N PHE A 38 1.82 -23.39 12.39
CA PHE A 38 0.59 -22.59 12.27
C PHE A 38 0.31 -21.77 13.53
N SER A 39 0.76 -22.25 14.70
CA SER A 39 0.64 -21.62 16.03
C SER A 39 1.14 -20.18 16.07
N LEU A 40 2.07 -19.82 15.19
CA LEU A 40 2.70 -18.51 15.23
C LEU A 40 2.13 -17.51 14.21
N LEU A 41 1.39 -17.98 13.20
CA LEU A 41 0.48 -17.12 12.45
C LEU A 41 -0.65 -16.64 13.37
N TYR A 42 -1.23 -17.56 14.15
CA TYR A 42 -2.20 -17.21 15.20
C TYR A 42 -1.63 -16.23 16.24
N LEU A 43 -0.33 -16.29 16.52
CA LEU A 43 0.33 -15.35 17.42
C LEU A 43 0.41 -13.95 16.84
N CYS A 44 0.71 -13.83 15.55
CA CYS A 44 0.70 -12.54 14.88
C CYS A 44 -0.73 -11.98 14.90
N ASP A 45 -1.75 -12.79 14.60
CA ASP A 45 -3.15 -12.38 14.67
C ASP A 45 -3.57 -11.92 16.08
N VAL A 46 -3.17 -12.66 17.12
CA VAL A 46 -3.45 -12.28 18.52
C VAL A 46 -2.70 -11.01 18.90
N LEU A 47 -1.43 -10.87 18.55
CA LEU A 47 -0.65 -9.67 18.85
C LEU A 47 -1.19 -8.44 18.09
N THR A 48 -1.52 -8.58 16.80
CA THR A 48 -2.21 -7.54 16.02
C THR A 48 -3.52 -7.13 16.68
N PHE A 49 -4.31 -8.10 17.15
CA PHE A 49 -5.55 -7.82 17.86
C PHE A 49 -5.31 -7.06 19.18
N LEU A 50 -4.35 -7.50 19.99
CA LEU A 50 -4.02 -6.86 21.28
C LEU A 50 -3.57 -5.41 21.06
N ILE A 51 -2.69 -5.19 20.08
CA ILE A 51 -2.23 -3.86 19.67
C ILE A 51 -3.42 -2.99 19.23
N ALA A 52 -4.26 -3.50 18.31
CA ALA A 52 -5.39 -2.75 17.78
C ALA A 52 -6.46 -2.38 18.83
N ASN A 53 -6.49 -3.09 19.96
CA ASN A 53 -7.42 -2.82 21.07
C ASN A 53 -6.76 -2.12 22.27
N GLY A 54 -5.48 -1.74 22.18
CA GLY A 54 -4.77 -1.06 23.25
C GLY A 54 -4.57 -1.91 24.51
N LEU A 55 -4.56 -3.24 24.38
CA LEU A 55 -4.37 -4.19 25.48
C LEU A 55 -2.86 -4.37 25.76
N GLN A 56 -2.24 -3.33 26.31
CA GLN A 56 -0.78 -3.21 26.43
C GLN A 56 -0.15 -4.27 27.35
N GLU A 57 -0.76 -4.58 28.49
CA GLU A 57 -0.25 -5.60 29.42
C GLU A 57 -0.23 -7.00 28.78
N ASP A 58 -1.35 -7.41 28.18
CA ASP A 58 -1.48 -8.69 27.48
C ASP A 58 -0.51 -8.79 26.28
N ALA A 59 -0.30 -7.68 25.56
CA ALA A 59 0.65 -7.62 24.45
C ALA A 59 2.11 -7.77 24.94
N ASN A 60 2.47 -7.12 26.05
CA ASN A 60 3.79 -7.24 26.67
C ASN A 60 4.07 -8.67 27.13
N ASP A 61 3.11 -9.31 27.79
CA ASP A 61 3.23 -10.70 28.25
C ASP A 61 3.44 -11.66 27.08
N LEU A 62 2.69 -11.46 25.98
CA LEU A 62 2.84 -12.25 24.77
C LEU A 62 4.23 -12.04 24.13
N VAL A 63 4.69 -10.79 24.00
CA VAL A 63 6.03 -10.48 23.47
C VAL A 63 7.14 -11.11 24.31
N ALA A 64 7.02 -11.07 25.64
CA ALA A 64 7.97 -11.69 26.57
C ALA A 64 8.00 -13.22 26.42
N ALA A 65 6.82 -13.86 26.36
CA ALA A 65 6.70 -15.30 26.17
C ALA A 65 7.36 -15.76 24.86
N VAL A 66 7.15 -15.03 23.77
CA VAL A 66 7.73 -15.36 22.46
C VAL A 66 9.24 -15.17 22.43
N SER A 67 9.73 -14.11 23.07
CA SER A 67 11.17 -13.83 23.17
C SER A 67 11.91 -14.91 23.99
N SER A 68 11.20 -15.64 24.85
CA SER A 68 11.75 -16.73 25.67
C SER A 68 11.77 -18.11 24.98
N MET A 69 11.19 -18.24 23.77
CA MET A 69 11.12 -19.50 23.04
C MET A 69 12.50 -19.99 22.57
N SER A 70 12.72 -21.30 22.59
CA SER A 70 13.97 -21.92 22.14
C SER A 70 14.24 -21.69 20.64
N ALA A 71 15.52 -21.54 20.28
CA ALA A 71 15.97 -21.27 18.90
C ALA A 71 15.57 -22.37 17.90
N VAL A 72 15.28 -23.58 18.37
CA VAL A 72 14.85 -24.72 17.54
C VAL A 72 13.41 -24.57 17.04
N ALA A 73 12.57 -23.80 17.76
CA ALA A 73 11.19 -23.50 17.36
C ALA A 73 11.08 -22.28 16.40
N GLN A 74 12.18 -21.57 16.19
CA GLN A 74 12.24 -20.30 15.46
C GLN A 74 12.60 -20.53 13.98
N THR A 75 11.62 -20.45 13.08
CA THR A 75 11.91 -20.40 11.64
C THR A 75 12.24 -18.97 11.22
N LYS A 76 13.11 -18.78 10.21
CA LYS A 76 13.51 -17.44 9.74
C LYS A 76 12.33 -16.53 9.40
N PRO A 77 11.32 -16.94 8.59
CA PRO A 77 10.19 -16.08 8.23
C PRO A 77 9.37 -15.62 9.44
N LEU A 78 9.25 -16.50 10.43
CA LEU A 78 8.51 -16.25 11.64
C LEU A 78 9.15 -15.18 12.53
N MET A 79 10.48 -15.24 12.68
CA MET A 79 11.21 -14.25 13.48
C MET A 79 11.07 -12.85 12.89
N LEU A 80 10.91 -12.73 11.57
CA LEU A 80 10.67 -11.46 10.90
C LEU A 80 9.31 -10.88 11.31
N THR A 81 8.24 -11.69 11.27
CA THR A 81 6.88 -11.24 11.61
C THR A 81 6.77 -10.84 13.07
N VAL A 82 7.30 -11.65 13.99
CA VAL A 82 7.32 -11.30 15.43
C VAL A 82 8.11 -10.02 15.68
N ARG A 83 9.27 -9.87 15.04
CA ARG A 83 10.10 -8.66 15.18
C ARG A 83 9.36 -7.42 14.67
N GLY A 84 8.68 -7.52 13.53
CA GLY A 84 7.85 -6.45 12.99
C GLY A 84 6.75 -6.05 13.96
N TYR A 85 5.93 -6.99 14.43
CA TYR A 85 4.82 -6.66 15.35
C TYR A 85 5.31 -6.20 16.74
N LYS A 86 6.48 -6.64 17.20
CA LYS A 86 7.12 -6.07 18.40
C LYS A 86 7.49 -4.60 18.20
N ALA A 87 8.04 -4.25 17.04
CA ALA A 87 8.33 -2.86 16.70
C ALA A 87 7.04 -2.04 16.60
N LEU A 88 6.00 -2.58 15.95
CA LEU A 88 4.68 -1.92 15.89
C LEU A 88 4.08 -1.70 17.28
N HIS A 89 4.19 -2.67 18.18
CA HIS A 89 3.75 -2.51 19.57
C HIS A 89 4.51 -1.38 20.29
N ARG A 90 5.84 -1.34 20.17
CA ARG A 90 6.65 -0.25 20.74
C ARG A 90 6.23 1.12 20.20
N TYR A 91 5.98 1.20 18.89
CA TYR A 91 5.45 2.39 18.25
C TYR A 91 4.09 2.79 18.82
N GLU A 92 3.16 1.85 18.99
CA GLU A 92 1.82 2.13 19.52
C GLU A 92 1.84 2.58 20.99
N VAL A 93 2.71 1.98 21.81
CA VAL A 93 2.94 2.44 23.20
C VAL A 93 3.42 3.88 23.22
N TRP A 94 4.37 4.23 22.34
CA TRP A 94 4.84 5.60 22.22
C TRP A 94 3.77 6.55 21.68
N ARG A 95 3.10 6.20 20.58
CA ARG A 95 2.07 7.02 19.93
C ARG A 95 0.92 7.37 20.88
N THR A 96 0.61 6.46 21.81
CA THR A 96 -0.44 6.65 22.82
C THR A 96 0.07 7.26 24.12
N SER A 97 1.38 7.46 24.27
CA SER A 97 1.96 8.16 25.42
C SER A 97 1.77 9.68 25.22
N ASP A 98 1.07 10.32 26.16
CA ASP A 98 0.80 11.77 26.17
C ASP A 98 2.06 12.63 26.45
N THR A 99 3.26 12.07 26.26
CA THR A 99 4.53 12.76 26.60
C THR A 99 4.93 13.77 25.55
N GLY A 100 4.56 13.55 24.27
CA GLY A 100 5.01 14.37 23.14
C GLY A 100 6.52 14.31 22.88
N GLU A 101 7.23 13.45 23.59
CA GLU A 101 8.67 13.24 23.46
C GLU A 101 8.95 12.15 22.41
N GLU A 102 10.12 12.17 21.79
CA GLU A 102 10.57 11.10 20.90
C GLU A 102 10.62 9.75 21.63
N PRO A 103 10.37 8.62 20.94
CA PRO A 103 10.45 7.32 21.56
C PRO A 103 11.87 7.02 22.03
N SER A 104 12.01 6.45 23.23
CA SER A 104 13.28 5.87 23.66
C SER A 104 13.75 4.83 22.63
N ASP A 105 15.00 4.97 22.17
CA ASP A 105 15.59 4.17 21.09
C ASP A 105 14.88 4.33 19.74
N ALA A 106 14.45 5.55 19.40
CA ALA A 106 13.80 5.90 18.13
C ALA A 106 14.54 5.34 16.90
N ILE A 107 15.87 5.46 16.86
CA ILE A 107 16.69 4.93 15.74
C ILE A 107 16.50 3.42 15.59
N THR A 108 16.57 2.68 16.70
CA THR A 108 16.38 1.22 16.66
C THR A 108 14.95 0.86 16.25
N LEU A 109 13.95 1.63 16.70
CA LEU A 109 12.55 1.42 16.30
C LEU A 109 12.35 1.65 14.80
N VAL A 110 12.95 2.72 14.26
CA VAL A 110 12.96 3.02 12.82
C VAL A 110 13.58 1.86 12.03
N ASP A 111 14.77 1.41 12.43
CA ASP A 111 15.45 0.31 11.74
C ASP A 111 14.61 -0.98 11.74
N GLU A 112 13.93 -1.28 12.86
CA GLU A 112 13.05 -2.45 12.95
C GLU A 112 11.82 -2.34 12.05
N LEU A 113 11.22 -1.15 11.92
CA LEU A 113 10.08 -0.90 11.03
C LEU A 113 10.50 -0.97 9.55
N ILE A 114 11.62 -0.34 9.18
CA ILE A 114 12.17 -0.42 7.81
C ILE A 114 12.48 -1.87 7.45
N TYR A 115 13.09 -2.60 8.37
CA TYR A 115 13.38 -4.02 8.18
C TYR A 115 12.09 -4.85 7.98
N ALA A 116 11.03 -4.56 8.74
CA ALA A 116 9.73 -5.21 8.57
C ALA A 116 9.11 -4.93 7.19
N ILE A 117 9.17 -3.68 6.71
CA ILE A 117 8.68 -3.30 5.37
C ILE A 117 9.42 -4.04 4.25
N ASN A 118 10.74 -4.22 4.40
CA ASN A 118 11.58 -4.82 3.38
C ASN A 118 11.52 -6.35 3.33
N GLU A 119 11.29 -7.00 4.47
CA GLU A 119 11.46 -8.46 4.61
C GLU A 119 10.15 -9.24 4.78
N LEU A 120 9.04 -8.58 5.13
CA LEU A 120 7.75 -9.27 5.30
C LEU A 120 7.10 -9.64 3.95
N PRO A 121 6.30 -10.73 3.91
CA PRO A 121 5.59 -11.14 2.71
C PRO A 121 4.73 -10.03 2.12
N ARG A 122 4.67 -10.01 0.78
CA ARG A 122 3.90 -9.04 -0.02
C ARG A 122 2.46 -8.90 0.51
N GLY A 123 2.09 -7.71 0.96
CA GLY A 123 0.72 -7.36 1.40
C GLY A 123 0.55 -7.14 2.90
N GLU A 124 1.47 -7.62 3.72
CA GLU A 124 1.42 -7.47 5.19
C GLU A 124 2.11 -6.17 5.68
N ALA A 125 2.74 -5.43 4.75
CA ALA A 125 3.57 -4.25 5.05
C ALA A 125 2.77 -2.98 5.39
N THR A 126 1.46 -2.93 5.13
CA THR A 126 0.65 -1.70 5.19
C THR A 126 0.65 -1.04 6.57
N VAL A 127 0.44 -1.82 7.63
CA VAL A 127 0.46 -1.32 9.01
C VAL A 127 1.83 -0.79 9.43
N PHE A 128 2.91 -1.34 8.86
CA PHE A 128 4.27 -0.88 9.13
C PHE A 128 4.59 0.40 8.36
N VAL A 129 4.05 0.56 7.15
CA VAL A 129 4.15 1.81 6.37
C VAL A 129 3.52 2.97 7.12
N ASP A 130 2.31 2.81 7.65
CA ASP A 130 1.63 3.89 8.40
C ASP A 130 2.43 4.29 9.65
N ALA A 131 2.89 3.30 10.41
CA ALA A 131 3.69 3.53 11.61
C ALA A 131 5.04 4.20 11.28
N MET A 132 5.72 3.73 10.22
CA MET A 132 7.00 4.27 9.79
C MET A 132 6.89 5.70 9.28
N VAL A 133 5.87 5.99 8.45
CA VAL A 133 5.63 7.34 7.92
C VAL A 133 5.33 8.32 9.05
N HIS A 134 4.47 7.94 9.99
CA HIS A 134 4.17 8.79 11.15
C HIS A 134 5.43 9.03 12.01
N LEU A 135 6.17 7.96 12.36
CA LEU A 135 7.36 8.08 13.19
C LEU A 135 8.45 8.93 12.54
N LEU A 136 8.82 8.64 11.28
CA LEU A 136 9.83 9.41 10.58
C LEU A 136 9.38 10.84 10.27
N GLY A 137 8.07 11.05 10.06
CA GLY A 137 7.48 12.38 9.91
C GLY A 137 7.65 13.21 11.17
N THR A 138 7.44 12.63 12.36
CA THR A 138 7.69 13.32 13.64
C THR A 138 9.16 13.62 13.91
N LEU A 139 10.08 12.91 13.24
CA LEU A 139 11.53 13.09 13.36
C LEU A 139 12.10 13.99 12.25
N ASP A 140 11.25 14.58 11.38
CA ASP A 140 11.65 15.36 10.21
C ASP A 140 12.60 14.61 9.24
N LEU A 141 12.43 13.30 9.09
CA LEU A 141 13.27 12.42 8.26
C LEU A 141 12.61 12.06 6.90
N SER A 142 12.05 13.06 6.20
CA SER A 142 11.34 12.90 4.92
C SER A 142 12.13 12.19 3.82
N SER A 143 13.45 12.43 3.73
CA SER A 143 14.31 11.79 2.72
C SER A 143 14.37 10.28 2.91
N THR A 144 14.43 9.81 4.16
CA THR A 144 14.46 8.39 4.50
C THR A 144 13.13 7.73 4.19
N ILE A 145 12.02 8.43 4.46
CA ILE A 145 10.67 7.95 4.10
C ILE A 145 10.61 7.66 2.60
N LEU A 146 11.03 8.63 1.78
CA LEU A 146 10.97 8.52 0.32
C LEU A 146 11.84 7.38 -0.22
N GLU A 147 13.05 7.20 0.31
CA GLU A 147 13.95 6.11 -0.08
C GLU A 147 13.31 4.74 0.18
N VAL A 148 12.80 4.53 1.40
CA VAL A 148 12.21 3.26 1.82
C VAL A 148 10.92 2.97 1.05
N LEU A 149 10.03 3.97 0.91
CA LEU A 149 8.77 3.77 0.19
C LEU A 149 8.97 3.56 -1.31
N SER A 150 9.96 4.23 -1.92
CA SER A 150 10.26 4.04 -3.34
C SER A 150 10.74 2.61 -3.61
N ASP A 151 11.65 2.08 -2.79
CA ASP A 151 12.12 0.69 -2.90
C ASP A 151 10.99 -0.31 -2.64
N CYS A 152 10.18 -0.08 -1.60
CA CYS A 152 9.03 -0.91 -1.26
C CYS A 152 8.02 -0.98 -2.43
N CYS A 153 7.63 0.18 -2.97
CA CYS A 153 6.64 0.26 -4.05
C CYS A 153 7.20 -0.25 -5.39
N THR A 154 8.50 -0.13 -5.64
CA THR A 154 9.12 -0.70 -6.84
C THR A 154 9.11 -2.24 -6.78
N LYS A 155 9.39 -2.82 -5.60
CA LYS A 155 9.33 -4.28 -5.40
C LYS A 155 7.90 -4.82 -5.33
N THR A 156 6.97 -3.97 -4.87
CA THR A 156 5.60 -4.32 -4.55
C THR A 156 4.64 -3.20 -5.02
N PRO A 157 4.33 -3.11 -6.33
CA PRO A 157 3.61 -1.97 -6.91
C PRO A 157 2.25 -1.65 -6.30
N PHE A 158 1.52 -2.65 -5.82
CA PHE A 158 0.21 -2.46 -5.19
C PHE A 158 0.28 -1.70 -3.84
N MET A 159 1.47 -1.54 -3.25
CA MET A 159 1.66 -0.76 -2.02
C MET A 159 1.62 0.76 -2.28
N LEU A 160 1.74 1.19 -3.54
CA LEU A 160 1.84 2.61 -3.89
C LEU A 160 0.63 3.42 -3.40
N ALA A 161 -0.58 2.91 -3.62
CA ALA A 161 -1.80 3.58 -3.17
C ALA A 161 -1.83 3.75 -1.64
N HIS A 162 -1.40 2.72 -0.90
CA HIS A 162 -1.33 2.75 0.57
C HIS A 162 -0.26 3.73 1.06
N ALA A 163 0.94 3.65 0.50
CA ALA A 163 2.06 4.54 0.84
C ALA A 163 1.73 6.02 0.56
N HIS A 164 1.11 6.30 -0.59
CA HIS A 164 0.64 7.63 -0.94
C HIS A 164 -0.41 8.15 0.07
N HIS A 165 -1.38 7.30 0.46
CA HIS A 165 -2.36 7.68 1.47
C HIS A 165 -1.73 7.94 2.85
N ALA A 166 -0.77 7.10 3.26
CA ALA A 166 -0.04 7.26 4.52
C ALA A 166 0.70 8.61 4.58
N LEU A 167 1.37 9.02 3.49
CA LEU A 167 2.02 10.33 3.41
C LEU A 167 1.03 11.48 3.53
N LEU A 168 -0.09 11.43 2.79
CA LEU A 168 -1.11 12.49 2.84
C LEU A 168 -1.76 12.64 4.21
N THR A 169 -2.05 11.52 4.88
CA THR A 169 -2.67 11.55 6.23
C THR A 169 -1.74 12.09 7.30
N ASN A 170 -0.43 12.06 7.07
CA ASN A 170 0.59 12.63 7.94
C ASN A 170 1.04 14.04 7.52
N GLY A 171 0.36 14.67 6.56
CA GLY A 171 0.68 16.04 6.13
C GLY A 171 1.95 16.17 5.30
N LEU A 172 2.40 15.09 4.65
CA LEU A 172 3.59 15.03 3.81
C LEU A 172 3.21 15.10 2.32
N GLN A 173 2.59 16.20 1.89
CA GLN A 173 2.06 16.32 0.52
C GLN A 173 3.16 16.35 -0.55
N ALA A 174 4.28 17.03 -0.27
CA ALA A 174 5.38 17.13 -1.23
C ALA A 174 6.02 15.76 -1.46
N GLU A 175 6.21 14.99 -0.39
CA GLU A 175 6.72 13.63 -0.42
C GLU A 175 5.74 12.68 -1.11
N ALA A 176 4.43 12.81 -0.87
CA ALA A 176 3.41 12.02 -1.56
C ALA A 176 3.51 12.19 -3.08
N GLU A 177 3.62 13.44 -3.54
CA GLU A 177 3.79 13.75 -4.96
C GLU A 177 5.12 13.23 -5.52
N GLN A 178 6.21 13.42 -4.77
CA GLN A 178 7.53 12.93 -5.17
C GLN A 178 7.57 11.40 -5.27
N LEU A 179 6.93 10.67 -4.35
CA LEU A 179 6.83 9.22 -4.38
C LEU A 179 6.13 8.75 -5.66
N LEU A 180 4.96 9.33 -5.98
CA LEU A 180 4.25 8.98 -7.21
C LEU A 180 5.12 9.24 -8.45
N ASN A 181 5.82 10.37 -8.47
CA ASN A 181 6.71 10.72 -9.58
C ASN A 181 7.83 9.70 -9.75
N THR A 182 8.51 9.34 -8.67
CA THR A 182 9.59 8.36 -8.70
C THR A 182 9.09 6.99 -9.13
N VAL A 183 8.01 6.48 -8.52
CA VAL A 183 7.55 5.11 -8.76
C VAL A 183 6.86 4.96 -10.13
N ILE A 184 5.99 5.88 -10.54
CA ILE A 184 5.26 5.75 -11.82
C ILE A 184 6.20 5.93 -13.01
N THR A 185 7.21 6.79 -12.91
CA THR A 185 8.17 6.97 -14.01
C THR A 185 9.18 5.82 -14.10
N SER A 186 9.48 5.13 -12.99
CA SER A 186 10.49 4.07 -12.95
C SER A 186 9.92 2.65 -13.04
N CYS A 187 8.66 2.43 -12.65
CA CYS A 187 8.05 1.10 -12.54
C CYS A 187 7.08 0.80 -13.69
N LEU A 188 7.43 -0.18 -14.53
CA LEU A 188 6.61 -0.62 -15.66
C LEU A 188 5.44 -1.55 -15.27
N GLU A 189 5.35 -1.97 -14.01
CA GLU A 189 4.44 -3.03 -13.55
C GLU A 189 3.25 -2.53 -12.70
N ILE A 190 3.05 -1.21 -12.62
CA ILE A 190 1.88 -0.67 -11.90
C ILE A 190 0.60 -1.14 -12.61
N SER A 191 -0.32 -1.69 -11.83
CA SER A 191 -1.61 -2.13 -12.35
C SER A 191 -2.36 -0.94 -12.94
N ALA A 192 -2.68 -1.02 -14.24
CA ALA A 192 -3.47 0.00 -14.90
C ALA A 192 -4.89 0.13 -14.32
N SER A 193 -5.36 -0.80 -13.47
CA SER A 193 -6.62 -0.63 -12.75
C SER A 193 -6.55 0.33 -11.55
N ASP A 194 -5.34 0.64 -11.06
CA ASP A 194 -5.15 1.32 -9.78
C ASP A 194 -5.55 2.81 -9.83
N PRO A 195 -6.52 3.27 -9.02
CA PRO A 195 -6.94 4.67 -8.97
C PRO A 195 -5.82 5.66 -8.65
N VAL A 196 -4.73 5.22 -8.00
CA VAL A 196 -3.57 6.08 -7.69
C VAL A 196 -2.95 6.72 -8.94
N LEU A 197 -3.11 6.07 -10.10
CA LEU A 197 -2.67 6.62 -11.38
C LEU A 197 -3.36 7.95 -11.70
N LEU A 198 -4.63 8.12 -11.33
CA LEU A 198 -5.36 9.36 -11.54
C LEU A 198 -4.87 10.48 -10.62
N GLU A 199 -4.37 10.14 -9.43
CA GLU A 199 -3.76 11.10 -8.51
C GLU A 199 -2.42 11.62 -9.04
N TRP A 200 -1.68 10.81 -9.81
CA TRP A 200 -0.51 11.27 -10.54
C TRP A 200 -0.86 12.10 -11.78
N VAL A 201 -1.89 11.70 -12.55
CA VAL A 201 -2.31 12.36 -13.79
C VAL A 201 -2.92 13.75 -13.52
N GLN A 202 -3.78 13.88 -12.51
CA GLN A 202 -4.54 15.10 -12.27
C GLN A 202 -3.69 16.38 -12.13
N PRO A 203 -2.68 16.46 -11.25
CA PRO A 203 -1.92 17.70 -11.06
C PRO A 203 -1.18 18.11 -12.34
N ARG A 204 -0.75 17.14 -13.16
CA ARG A 204 -0.05 17.37 -14.44
C ARG A 204 -0.95 17.94 -15.53
N LEU A 205 -2.23 17.55 -15.52
CA LEU A 205 -3.23 18.10 -16.43
C LEU A 205 -3.70 19.49 -15.98
N LEU A 206 -3.85 19.71 -14.67
CA LEU A 206 -4.35 20.98 -14.13
C LEU A 206 -3.29 22.09 -14.09
N ASN A 207 -2.05 21.75 -13.73
CA ASN A 207 -0.95 22.70 -13.57
C ASN A 207 0.26 22.29 -14.43
N PRO A 208 0.12 22.24 -15.77
CA PRO A 208 1.15 21.74 -16.68
C PRO A 208 2.50 22.46 -16.55
N GLN A 209 2.46 23.76 -16.22
CA GLN A 209 3.65 24.62 -16.08
C GLN A 209 4.52 24.26 -14.88
N SER A 210 3.98 23.56 -13.88
CA SER A 210 4.72 23.16 -12.68
C SER A 210 5.59 21.91 -12.89
N PHE A 211 5.49 21.26 -14.06
CA PHE A 211 6.11 19.95 -14.32
C PHE A 211 7.09 19.93 -15.51
N ASP A 212 7.39 21.08 -16.12
CA ASP A 212 8.43 21.34 -17.13
C ASP A 212 8.52 20.43 -18.39
N VAL A 213 7.75 19.33 -18.51
CA VAL A 213 7.98 18.28 -19.54
C VAL A 213 6.69 17.88 -20.29
N LEU A 214 5.84 18.86 -20.60
CA LEU A 214 4.52 18.59 -21.16
C LEU A 214 4.48 17.76 -22.47
N PRO A 215 5.31 18.02 -23.49
CA PRO A 215 5.18 17.33 -24.78
C PRO A 215 5.48 15.83 -24.70
N GLU A 216 6.43 15.43 -23.85
CA GLU A 216 6.85 14.03 -23.71
C GLU A 216 5.97 13.27 -22.71
N MET A 217 5.38 13.97 -21.74
CA MET A 217 4.50 13.39 -20.73
C MET A 217 3.09 13.10 -21.24
N MET A 218 2.56 13.91 -22.16
CA MET A 218 1.18 13.74 -22.64
C MET A 218 0.91 12.40 -23.32
N PRO A 219 1.81 11.87 -24.19
CA PRO A 219 1.69 10.50 -24.68
C PRO A 219 1.63 9.44 -23.58
N HIS A 220 2.42 9.61 -22.51
CA HIS A 220 2.43 8.69 -21.38
C HIS A 220 1.12 8.76 -20.56
N ILE A 221 0.63 9.97 -20.28
CA ILE A 221 -0.68 10.19 -19.65
C ILE A 221 -1.81 9.58 -20.50
N CYS A 222 -1.74 9.78 -21.82
CA CYS A 222 -2.70 9.22 -22.77
C CYS A 222 -2.73 7.69 -22.68
N LYS A 223 -1.56 7.05 -22.71
CA LYS A 223 -1.41 5.59 -22.53
C LYS A 223 -2.05 5.12 -21.22
N ILE A 224 -1.68 5.74 -20.09
CA ILE A 224 -2.23 5.40 -18.77
C ILE A 224 -3.75 5.46 -18.79
N LEU A 225 -4.35 6.52 -19.34
CA LEU A 225 -5.81 6.70 -19.34
C LEU A 225 -6.54 5.69 -20.22
N PHE A 226 -5.98 5.35 -21.38
CA PHE A 226 -6.54 4.28 -22.22
C PHE A 226 -6.47 2.93 -21.52
N GLU A 227 -5.31 2.55 -21.01
CA GLU A 227 -5.12 1.28 -20.30
C GLU A 227 -5.99 1.21 -19.05
N PHE A 228 -6.13 2.32 -18.31
CA PHE A 228 -6.99 2.41 -17.13
C PHE A 228 -8.47 2.19 -17.46
N LEU A 229 -8.96 2.80 -18.54
CA LEU A 229 -10.33 2.65 -19.01
C LEU A 229 -10.60 1.29 -19.68
N ASP A 230 -9.58 0.51 -20.02
CA ASP A 230 -9.77 -0.86 -20.52
C ASP A 230 -10.18 -1.83 -19.40
N TYR A 231 -9.98 -1.46 -18.13
CA TYR A 231 -10.42 -2.27 -16.99
C TYR A 231 -11.92 -2.11 -16.74
N GLY A 232 -12.61 -3.24 -16.61
CA GLY A 232 -14.07 -3.29 -16.49
C GLY A 232 -14.64 -2.50 -15.31
N GLU A 233 -13.90 -2.45 -14.19
CA GLU A 233 -14.25 -1.72 -12.97
C GLU A 233 -14.13 -0.19 -13.15
N ASN A 234 -13.30 0.26 -14.08
CA ASN A 234 -12.99 1.68 -14.29
C ASN A 234 -13.81 2.35 -15.39
N ARG A 235 -14.66 1.60 -16.11
CA ARG A 235 -15.46 2.12 -17.23
C ARG A 235 -16.36 3.29 -16.88
N ASN A 236 -16.82 3.33 -15.62
CA ASN A 236 -17.69 4.39 -15.11
C ASN A 236 -16.91 5.55 -14.46
N ASN A 237 -15.58 5.55 -14.53
CA ASN A 237 -14.76 6.58 -13.92
C ASN A 237 -14.80 7.88 -14.76
N GLU A 238 -15.61 8.83 -14.32
CA GLU A 238 -15.84 10.09 -15.04
C GLU A 238 -14.59 10.99 -15.06
N ARG A 239 -13.77 10.95 -14.00
CA ARG A 239 -12.48 11.69 -13.96
C ARG A 239 -11.56 11.21 -15.07
N ALA A 240 -11.44 9.90 -15.27
CA ALA A 240 -10.62 9.33 -16.33
C ALA A 240 -11.11 9.75 -17.73
N TRP A 241 -12.43 9.78 -17.97
CA TRP A 241 -12.98 10.29 -19.24
C TRP A 241 -12.70 11.77 -19.47
N ALA A 242 -12.85 12.60 -18.43
CA ALA A 242 -12.56 14.03 -18.51
C ALA A 242 -11.06 14.28 -18.78
N PHE A 243 -10.18 13.55 -18.10
CA PHE A 243 -8.73 13.61 -18.30
C PHE A 243 -8.32 13.15 -19.70
N LEU A 244 -8.94 12.08 -20.20
CA LEU A 244 -8.65 11.59 -21.55
C LEU A 244 -9.10 12.60 -22.61
N TRP A 245 -10.23 13.28 -22.41
CA TRP A 245 -10.65 14.36 -23.29
C TRP A 245 -9.64 15.51 -23.29
N ALA A 246 -9.19 15.97 -22.13
CA ALA A 246 -8.19 17.03 -22.02
C ALA A 246 -6.87 16.64 -22.71
N CYS A 247 -6.42 15.40 -22.50
CA CYS A 247 -5.22 14.87 -23.13
C CYS A 247 -5.37 14.76 -24.66
N ALA A 248 -6.52 14.27 -25.14
CA ALA A 248 -6.78 14.13 -26.57
C ALA A 248 -6.90 15.49 -27.29
N GLN A 249 -7.48 16.50 -26.63
CA GLN A 249 -7.48 17.88 -27.15
C GLN A 249 -6.06 18.44 -27.32
N PHE A 250 -5.17 18.15 -26.37
CA PHE A 250 -3.79 18.60 -26.43
C PHE A 250 -3.00 17.90 -27.54
N LEU A 251 -3.15 16.58 -27.66
CA LEU A 251 -2.44 15.77 -28.64
C LEU A 251 -2.98 15.94 -30.07
N GLY A 252 -4.24 16.35 -30.24
CA GLY A 252 -4.85 16.62 -31.53
C GLY A 252 -4.83 15.39 -32.45
N ASP A 253 -4.43 15.58 -33.70
CA ASP A 253 -4.33 14.51 -34.70
C ASP A 253 -2.92 13.85 -34.67
N SER A 254 -2.63 13.10 -33.60
CA SER A 254 -1.31 12.49 -33.38
C SER A 254 -1.30 10.99 -33.67
N GLU A 255 -0.15 10.46 -34.11
CA GLU A 255 0.07 9.00 -34.26
C GLU A 255 -0.16 8.23 -32.96
N VAL A 256 0.10 8.86 -31.80
CA VAL A 256 -0.14 8.28 -30.49
C VAL A 256 -1.62 7.93 -30.30
N LEU A 257 -2.53 8.88 -30.57
CA LEU A 257 -3.97 8.64 -30.44
C LEU A 257 -4.46 7.58 -31.44
N HIS A 258 -3.97 7.62 -32.68
CA HIS A 258 -4.27 6.59 -33.68
C HIS A 258 -3.85 5.20 -33.19
N SER A 259 -2.63 5.05 -32.69
CA SER A 259 -2.11 3.75 -32.23
C SER A 259 -2.97 3.16 -31.10
N HIS A 260 -3.36 3.98 -30.12
CA HIS A 260 -4.23 3.54 -29.03
C HIS A 260 -5.65 3.22 -29.51
N TRP A 261 -6.18 3.99 -30.46
CA TRP A 261 -7.51 3.75 -31.02
C TRP A 261 -7.58 2.48 -31.87
N GLN A 262 -6.58 2.23 -32.73
CA GLN A 262 -6.52 1.05 -33.59
C GLN A 262 -6.64 -0.26 -32.80
N LEU A 263 -6.00 -0.34 -31.64
CA LEU A 263 -6.09 -1.50 -30.73
C LEU A 263 -7.49 -1.72 -30.13
N ARG A 264 -8.37 -0.70 -30.19
CA ARG A 264 -9.61 -0.59 -29.42
C ARG A 264 -10.87 -0.48 -30.29
N HIS A 265 -10.73 -0.05 -31.54
CA HIS A 265 -11.85 0.40 -32.37
C HIS A 265 -13.00 -0.61 -32.51
N ASP A 266 -12.70 -1.92 -32.56
CA ASP A 266 -13.68 -3.00 -32.74
C ASP A 266 -14.57 -3.29 -31.51
N TRP A 267 -14.07 -2.97 -30.30
CA TRP A 267 -14.66 -3.45 -29.05
C TRP A 267 -14.96 -2.33 -28.05
N TRP A 268 -14.20 -1.24 -28.03
CA TRP A 268 -14.29 -0.21 -26.98
C TRP A 268 -15.66 0.46 -26.91
N LEU A 269 -16.29 0.70 -28.07
CA LEU A 269 -17.64 1.28 -28.15
C LEU A 269 -18.70 0.38 -27.51
N LYS A 270 -18.57 -0.93 -27.67
CA LYS A 270 -19.48 -1.93 -27.08
C LYS A 270 -19.19 -2.09 -25.59
N PHE A 271 -17.92 -2.03 -25.22
CA PHE A 271 -17.44 -2.18 -23.85
C PHE A 271 -17.86 -1.02 -22.95
N HIS A 272 -17.80 0.22 -23.47
CA HIS A 272 -18.14 1.45 -22.77
C HIS A 272 -19.60 1.87 -22.94
N CYS A 273 -20.52 0.91 -22.80
CA CYS A 273 -21.96 1.15 -22.78
C CYS A 273 -22.53 1.42 -21.36
N VAL A 274 -21.67 1.46 -20.35
CA VAL A 274 -22.08 1.68 -18.95
C VAL A 274 -22.69 3.08 -18.73
N PRO A 275 -23.65 3.23 -17.81
CA PRO A 275 -24.23 4.53 -17.49
C PRO A 275 -23.19 5.43 -16.80
N LEU A 276 -23.22 6.72 -17.16
CA LEU A 276 -22.47 7.82 -16.56
C LEU A 276 -23.45 8.96 -16.25
N SER A 277 -23.01 9.94 -15.47
CA SER A 277 -23.69 11.24 -15.36
C SER A 277 -23.76 11.95 -16.72
N SER A 278 -24.57 13.01 -16.82
CA SER A 278 -24.66 13.81 -18.04
C SER A 278 -23.29 14.38 -18.45
N ALA A 279 -22.50 14.86 -17.48
CA ALA A 279 -21.17 15.41 -17.73
C ALA A 279 -20.18 14.32 -18.16
N GLY A 280 -20.18 13.16 -17.48
CA GLY A 280 -19.34 12.02 -17.86
C GLY A 280 -19.66 11.50 -19.26
N ASN A 281 -20.95 11.43 -19.62
CA ASN A 281 -21.40 11.07 -20.96
C ASN A 281 -20.93 12.08 -22.02
N GLU A 282 -20.98 13.38 -21.72
CA GLU A 282 -20.51 14.42 -22.63
C GLU A 282 -19.01 14.24 -22.92
N CYS A 283 -18.18 14.06 -21.89
CA CYS A 283 -16.74 13.80 -22.04
C CYS A 283 -16.48 12.52 -22.86
N ARG A 284 -17.15 11.42 -22.52
CA ARG A 284 -17.03 10.15 -23.26
C ARG A 284 -17.42 10.31 -24.72
N SER A 285 -18.55 10.97 -25.01
CA SER A 285 -18.99 11.21 -26.38
C SER A 285 -18.00 12.07 -27.17
N LYS A 286 -17.42 13.10 -26.56
CA LYS A 286 -16.38 13.93 -27.19
C LYS A 286 -15.15 13.09 -27.57
N VAL A 287 -14.64 12.29 -26.63
CA VAL A 287 -13.50 11.38 -26.90
C VAL A 287 -13.84 10.42 -28.04
N LEU A 288 -14.95 9.68 -27.93
CA LEU A 288 -15.31 8.67 -28.93
C LEU A 288 -15.58 9.27 -30.32
N ASN A 289 -16.15 10.48 -30.40
CA ASN A 289 -16.37 11.16 -31.68
C ASN A 289 -15.04 11.60 -32.30
N LEU A 290 -14.11 12.11 -31.50
CA LEU A 290 -12.75 12.44 -31.97
C LEU A 290 -12.04 11.18 -32.50
N LEU A 291 -12.04 10.09 -31.73
CA LEU A 291 -11.34 8.86 -32.13
C LEU A 291 -11.93 8.24 -33.41
N LYS A 292 -13.24 8.33 -33.63
CA LYS A 292 -13.89 7.89 -34.90
C LYS A 292 -13.48 8.73 -36.12
N GLN A 293 -12.96 9.94 -35.93
CA GLN A 293 -12.43 10.74 -37.03
C GLN A 293 -11.01 10.34 -37.42
N LEU A 294 -10.31 9.58 -36.56
CA LEU A 294 -8.95 9.06 -36.76
C LEU A 294 -8.94 7.70 -37.50
N SER A 295 -10.08 7.26 -38.04
CA SER A 295 -10.26 5.97 -38.72
C SER A 295 -10.65 6.14 -40.18
#